data_AF-A0A9E1IJ18-F1
#
_entry.id   AF-A0A9E1IJ18-F1
#
_cell.length_a   1.000
_cell.length_b   1.000
_cell.length_c   1.000
_cell.angle_alpha   90.00
_cell.angle_beta   90.00
_cell.angle_gamma   90.00
#
_symmetry.space_group_name_H-M   'P 1'
#
loop_
_entity.id
_entity.type
_entity.pdbx_description
1 polymer ?
#
loop_
_entity_poly.entity_id
_entity_poly.type
_entity_poly.pdbx_seq_one_letter_code
_entity_poly.pdbx_strand_id
1 'polypeptide(L)'
;MLTTESANETLVDVFDGFLTWDWTHEDMVPVFPAVYGGKIALFGRKYHEYDEQYDQPGEDLDEIAFRQKTAQALVFGEQLGWMSADLTDHTMAATSEFIRKAAQLRYDMSDYINGGDMAVPPAIEGTIPDITGDWFWGYHVNETMVTTSAVFSSAWMDDTGALVLFFANASDEAVTFDLNFQGGEYGFAVTQLLSIQSRDENGVFHTETLGSRFVKTIDLDGESVLAIQIVGL
;
A
#
# COMPACT_ATOMS: atom_id res chain seq x y z
N MET A 1 21.46 11.65 2.71
CA MET A 1 20.03 11.77 2.45
C MET A 1 19.60 13.18 2.81
N LEU A 2 19.22 13.97 1.81
CA LEU A 2 18.61 15.29 1.94
C LEU A 2 17.12 15.14 1.69
N THR A 3 16.29 15.61 2.61
CA THR A 3 14.84 15.53 2.49
C THR A 3 14.20 16.91 2.63
N THR A 4 12.99 17.05 2.10
CA THR A 4 12.19 18.27 2.27
C THR A 4 10.72 17.94 2.49
N GLU A 5 9.94 18.95 2.83
CA GLU A 5 8.52 18.83 3.14
C GLU A 5 7.67 18.93 1.87
N SER A 6 6.64 18.06 1.79
CA SER A 6 5.69 17.94 0.68
C SER A 6 6.32 17.51 -0.65
N ALA A 7 5.50 16.91 -1.51
CA ALA A 7 5.93 16.47 -2.83
C ALA A 7 6.04 17.67 -3.79
N ASN A 8 7.16 17.78 -4.51
CA ASN A 8 7.37 18.84 -5.50
C ASN A 8 8.17 18.30 -6.69
N GLU A 9 7.53 18.23 -7.86
CA GLU A 9 8.15 17.70 -9.08
C GLU A 9 9.44 18.41 -9.49
N THR A 10 9.55 19.71 -9.24
CA THR A 10 10.71 20.54 -9.63
C THR A 10 11.94 20.31 -8.76
N LEU A 11 11.80 19.54 -7.68
CA LEU A 11 12.83 19.28 -6.69
C LEU A 11 13.24 17.79 -6.65
N VAL A 12 12.67 16.95 -7.51
CA VAL A 12 12.95 15.49 -7.56
C VAL A 12 14.41 15.19 -7.86
N ASP A 13 15.11 16.05 -8.60
CA ASP A 13 16.53 15.91 -8.93
C ASP A 13 17.47 16.52 -7.87
N VAL A 14 16.92 17.17 -6.84
CA VAL A 14 17.68 17.87 -5.79
C VAL A 14 17.66 17.12 -4.46
N PHE A 15 16.54 16.48 -4.11
CA PHE A 15 16.34 15.79 -2.83
C PHE A 15 16.25 14.28 -3.00
N ASP A 16 16.60 13.57 -1.94
CA ASP A 16 16.50 12.11 -1.86
C ASP A 16 15.10 11.65 -1.38
N GLY A 17 14.29 12.55 -0.80
CA GLY A 17 12.94 12.20 -0.35
C GLY A 17 12.04 13.36 0.03
N PHE A 18 10.73 13.11 -0.06
CA PHE A 18 9.67 14.04 0.31
C PHE A 18 8.84 13.50 1.48
N LEU A 19 8.62 14.36 2.47
CA LEU A 19 7.67 14.10 3.56
C LEU A 19 6.24 14.29 3.02
N THR A 20 5.48 13.19 2.88
CA THR A 20 4.09 13.13 2.34
C THR A 20 3.05 13.21 3.44
N TRP A 21 3.30 14.04 4.45
CA TRP A 21 2.54 14.04 5.69
C TRP A 21 1.05 14.38 5.54
N ASP A 22 0.70 15.13 4.50
CA ASP A 22 -0.62 15.66 4.17
C ASP A 22 -1.42 14.77 3.21
N TRP A 23 -0.89 13.60 2.83
CA TRP A 23 -1.60 12.65 1.97
C TRP A 23 -2.65 11.89 2.79
N THR A 24 -3.73 12.59 3.13
CA THR A 24 -4.80 12.09 4.03
C THR A 24 -6.21 12.43 3.55
N HIS A 25 -6.43 12.57 2.23
CA HIS A 25 -7.74 12.90 1.66
C HIS A 25 -8.49 11.67 1.15
N GLU A 26 -9.83 11.75 1.11
CA GLU A 26 -10.68 10.76 0.45
C GLU A 26 -10.40 10.72 -1.07
N ASP A 27 -10.61 9.55 -1.69
CA ASP A 27 -10.43 9.30 -3.12
C ASP A 27 -9.04 9.63 -3.71
N MET A 28 -8.00 9.69 -2.87
CA MET A 28 -6.63 9.88 -3.38
C MET A 28 -6.20 8.73 -4.28
N VAL A 29 -5.53 9.11 -5.37
CA VAL A 29 -4.90 8.20 -6.33
C VAL A 29 -3.40 8.49 -6.39
N PRO A 30 -2.54 7.49 -6.66
CA PRO A 30 -1.09 7.62 -6.57
C PRO A 30 -0.48 8.26 -7.82
N VAL A 31 -0.93 9.44 -8.23
CA VAL A 31 -0.40 10.12 -9.44
C VAL A 31 1.09 10.42 -9.29
N PHE A 32 1.52 10.90 -8.13
CA PHE A 32 2.93 11.24 -7.91
C PHE A 32 3.82 9.98 -7.91
N PRO A 33 3.50 8.90 -7.17
CA PRO A 33 4.20 7.62 -7.31
C PRO A 33 4.16 7.03 -8.73
N ALA A 34 3.05 7.21 -9.47
CA ALA A 34 2.93 6.74 -10.84
C ALA A 34 3.93 7.39 -11.82
N VAL A 35 4.39 8.60 -11.52
CA VAL A 35 5.35 9.33 -12.37
C VAL A 35 6.78 9.25 -11.82
N TYR A 36 6.95 9.28 -10.50
CA TYR A 36 8.25 9.42 -9.83
C TYR A 36 8.63 8.23 -8.95
N GLY A 37 7.88 7.13 -9.01
CA GLY A 37 8.22 5.85 -8.37
C GLY A 37 9.66 5.44 -8.70
N GLY A 38 10.39 4.98 -7.69
CA GLY A 38 11.80 4.59 -7.84
C GLY A 38 12.78 5.73 -8.10
N LYS A 39 12.32 7.00 -8.19
CA LYS A 39 13.19 8.17 -8.40
C LYS A 39 13.40 8.99 -7.12
N ILE A 40 12.44 8.95 -6.19
CA ILE A 40 12.49 9.68 -4.94
C ILE A 40 11.78 8.88 -3.83
N ALA A 41 12.30 8.93 -2.61
CA ALA A 41 11.65 8.30 -1.47
C ALA A 41 10.45 9.15 -1.01
N LEU A 42 9.30 8.52 -0.81
CA LEU A 42 8.12 9.14 -0.22
C LEU A 42 7.95 8.61 1.20
N PHE A 43 7.83 9.48 2.19
CA PHE A 43 7.81 9.04 3.58
C PHE A 43 6.98 9.90 4.52
N GLY A 44 6.63 9.35 5.67
CA GLY A 44 6.19 10.12 6.85
C GLY A 44 4.76 10.66 6.77
N ARG A 45 3.83 9.89 6.22
CA ARG A 45 2.40 10.18 6.29
C ARG A 45 1.89 10.20 7.74
N LYS A 46 1.18 11.26 8.14
CA LYS A 46 0.72 11.40 9.53
C LYS A 46 -0.42 10.44 9.87
N TYR A 47 -0.25 9.63 10.92
CA TYR A 47 -1.27 8.66 11.35
C TYR A 47 -2.05 9.10 12.58
N HIS A 48 -1.40 9.81 13.50
CA HIS A 48 -1.94 10.14 14.81
C HIS A 48 -2.68 11.49 14.82
N GLU A 49 -3.70 11.59 15.66
CA GLU A 49 -4.32 12.84 16.09
C GLU A 49 -3.34 13.62 16.97
N TYR A 50 -3.29 14.95 16.81
CA TYR A 50 -2.62 15.82 17.77
C TYR A 50 -3.70 16.57 18.52
N ASP A 51 -3.88 16.25 19.81
CA ASP A 51 -4.73 17.01 20.70
C ASP A 51 -3.93 18.21 21.23
N GLU A 52 -4.20 19.40 20.67
CA GLU A 52 -3.60 20.67 21.13
C GLU A 52 -3.93 21.01 22.59
N GLN A 53 -5.02 20.48 23.14
CA GLN A 53 -5.47 20.77 24.51
C GLN A 53 -4.73 19.93 25.56
N TYR A 54 -4.32 18.70 25.22
CA TYR A 54 -3.70 17.78 26.18
C TYR A 54 -2.22 17.45 25.93
N ASP A 55 -1.62 17.86 24.79
CA ASP A 55 -0.25 17.50 24.42
C ASP A 55 -0.01 15.98 24.54
N GLN A 56 -1.01 15.20 24.13
CA GLN A 56 -1.05 13.74 24.14
C GLN A 56 -1.68 13.24 22.82
N PRO A 57 -1.38 12.01 22.38
CA PRO A 57 -2.21 11.32 21.39
C PRO A 57 -3.67 11.28 21.88
N GLY A 58 -4.63 11.56 21.00
CA GLY A 58 -6.06 11.48 21.34
C GLY A 58 -6.44 10.12 21.92
N GLU A 59 -7.36 10.10 22.90
CA GLU A 59 -7.74 8.88 23.62
C GLU A 59 -8.53 7.86 22.75
N ASP A 60 -9.06 8.29 21.60
CA ASP A 60 -9.85 7.47 20.66
C ASP A 60 -9.11 7.29 19.32
N LEU A 61 -8.11 6.42 19.28
CA LEU A 61 -7.43 6.05 18.03
C LEU A 61 -8.34 5.15 17.17
N ASP A 62 -8.67 5.59 15.96
CA ASP A 62 -9.42 4.76 15.00
C ASP A 62 -8.50 3.71 14.34
N GLU A 63 -8.63 2.45 14.77
CA GLU A 63 -7.89 1.31 14.21
C GLU A 63 -8.11 1.11 12.70
N ILE A 64 -9.31 1.40 12.19
CA ILE A 64 -9.58 1.31 10.75
C ILE A 64 -8.80 2.38 10.00
N ALA A 65 -8.75 3.61 10.53
CA ALA A 65 -7.97 4.69 9.90
C ALA A 65 -6.47 4.34 9.83
N PHE A 66 -5.90 3.75 10.88
CA PHE A 66 -4.50 3.29 10.87
C PHE A 66 -4.26 2.20 9.82
N ARG A 67 -5.16 1.23 9.72
CA ARG A 67 -5.07 0.17 8.71
C ARG A 67 -5.24 0.71 7.30
N GLN A 68 -6.21 1.58 7.04
CA GLN A 68 -6.39 2.21 5.72
C GLN A 68 -5.16 3.04 5.33
N LYS A 69 -4.63 3.89 6.23
CA LYS A 69 -3.41 4.68 5.97
C LYS A 69 -2.20 3.78 5.70
N THR A 70 -2.07 2.65 6.42
CA THR A 70 -1.01 1.64 6.19
C THR A 70 -1.15 0.92 4.87
N ALA A 71 -2.35 0.43 4.56
CA ALA A 71 -2.64 -0.27 3.32
C ALA A 71 -2.35 0.66 2.12
N GLN A 72 -2.83 1.90 2.18
CA GLN A 72 -2.60 2.88 1.13
C GLN A 72 -1.11 3.26 1.00
N ALA A 73 -0.41 3.53 2.11
CA ALA A 73 1.02 3.83 2.07
C ALA A 73 1.84 2.66 1.47
N LEU A 74 1.48 1.41 1.81
CA LEU A 74 2.10 0.22 1.22
C LEU A 74 1.91 0.19 -0.30
N VAL A 75 0.66 0.31 -0.78
CA VAL A 75 0.39 0.20 -2.23
C VAL A 75 0.87 1.43 -3.02
N PHE A 76 1.01 2.59 -2.37
CA PHE A 76 1.56 3.80 -2.98
C PHE A 76 3.09 3.85 -2.94
N GLY A 77 3.74 2.87 -2.33
CA GLY A 77 5.20 2.78 -2.24
C GLY A 77 5.84 3.69 -1.19
N GLU A 78 5.04 4.32 -0.33
CA GLU A 78 5.52 5.17 0.75
C GLU A 78 6.22 4.35 1.84
N GLN A 79 7.17 4.96 2.55
CA GLN A 79 7.54 4.50 3.87
C GLN A 79 6.29 4.52 4.77
N LEU A 80 6.05 3.42 5.48
CA LEU A 80 4.90 3.33 6.38
C LEU A 80 5.09 4.26 7.59
N GLY A 81 4.04 5.03 7.93
CA GLY A 81 3.94 5.78 9.18
C GLY A 81 4.41 7.22 9.16
N TRP A 82 4.92 7.65 10.33
CA TRP A 82 4.71 8.90 11.12
C TRP A 82 3.63 8.72 12.20
N MET A 83 3.97 7.81 13.11
CA MET A 83 3.13 7.30 14.20
C MET A 83 3.95 7.18 15.50
N SER A 84 3.31 7.21 16.67
CA SER A 84 4.02 7.05 17.95
C SER A 84 4.64 5.65 18.08
N ALA A 85 5.74 5.53 18.83
CA ALA A 85 6.32 4.24 19.18
C ALA A 85 5.42 3.44 20.13
N ASP A 86 4.46 4.10 20.79
CA ASP A 86 3.61 3.52 21.83
C ASP A 86 2.40 2.73 21.29
N LEU A 87 2.26 2.60 19.96
CA LEU A 87 1.23 1.79 19.31
C LEU A 87 1.25 0.30 19.69
N THR A 88 2.30 -0.15 20.38
CA THR A 88 2.39 -1.50 20.93
C THR A 88 1.52 -1.74 22.16
N ASP A 89 0.78 -0.72 22.65
CA ASP A 89 -0.15 -0.92 23.77
C ASP A 89 -1.29 -1.87 23.37
N HIS A 90 -1.78 -2.65 24.34
CA HIS A 90 -2.62 -3.83 24.10
C HIS A 90 -3.96 -3.54 23.39
N THR A 91 -4.36 -2.28 23.30
CA THR A 91 -5.61 -1.83 22.69
C THR A 91 -5.59 -1.85 21.16
N MET A 92 -4.43 -1.88 20.50
CA MET A 92 -4.31 -1.89 19.02
C MET A 92 -3.57 -3.11 18.48
N ALA A 93 -3.67 -4.26 19.15
CA ALA A 93 -2.86 -5.44 18.83
C ALA A 93 -3.02 -5.91 17.37
N ALA A 94 -4.25 -5.95 16.87
CA ALA A 94 -4.59 -6.34 15.50
C ALA A 94 -4.00 -5.37 14.47
N THR A 95 -4.23 -4.07 14.66
CA THR A 95 -3.66 -3.01 13.83
C THR A 95 -2.13 -3.01 13.83
N SER A 96 -1.50 -3.21 14.99
CA SER A 96 -0.05 -3.33 15.13
C SER A 96 0.50 -4.57 14.41
N GLU A 97 -0.22 -5.70 14.45
CA GLU A 97 0.13 -6.88 13.68
C GLU A 97 0.03 -6.62 12.17
N PHE A 98 -1.03 -5.95 11.71
CA PHE A 98 -1.20 -5.56 10.31
C PHE A 98 -0.05 -4.66 9.83
N ILE A 99 0.32 -3.64 10.61
CA ILE A 99 1.45 -2.75 10.30
C ILE A 99 2.76 -3.55 10.21
N ARG A 100 2.98 -4.52 11.11
CA ARG A 100 4.14 -5.41 11.06
C ARG A 100 4.15 -6.24 9.77
N LYS A 101 3.01 -6.85 9.39
CA LYS A 101 2.88 -7.63 8.16
C LYS A 101 3.20 -6.78 6.93
N ALA A 102 2.60 -5.59 6.84
CA ALA A 102 2.85 -4.62 5.77
C ALA A 102 4.32 -4.19 5.70
N ALA A 103 4.96 -3.91 6.85
CA ALA A 103 6.36 -3.52 6.90
C ALA A 103 7.31 -4.63 6.41
N GLN A 104 7.04 -5.88 6.80
CA GLN A 104 7.82 -7.04 6.37
C GLN A 104 7.67 -7.28 4.86
N LEU A 105 6.44 -7.25 4.35
CA LEU A 105 6.19 -7.41 2.92
C LEU A 105 6.84 -6.28 2.11
N ARG A 106 6.74 -5.02 2.57
CA ARG A 106 7.40 -3.86 1.95
C ARG A 106 8.92 -4.03 1.89
N TYR A 107 9.52 -4.56 2.96
CA TYR A 107 10.96 -4.80 3.01
C TYR A 107 11.38 -5.87 2.00
N ASP A 108 10.65 -6.98 1.95
CA ASP A 108 10.90 -8.07 1.01
C ASP A 108 10.76 -7.61 -0.45
N MET A 109 9.81 -6.70 -0.73
CA MET A 109 9.55 -6.14 -2.06
C MET A 109 10.25 -4.80 -2.32
N SER A 110 11.33 -4.50 -1.59
CA SER A 110 12.00 -3.19 -1.64
C SER A 110 12.60 -2.84 -3.00
N ASP A 111 13.05 -3.83 -3.78
CA ASP A 111 13.57 -3.62 -5.14
C ASP A 111 12.50 -3.01 -6.06
N TYR A 112 11.23 -3.43 -5.91
CA TYR A 112 10.09 -2.91 -6.67
C TYR A 112 9.70 -1.50 -6.24
N ILE A 113 9.62 -1.24 -4.94
CA ILE A 113 9.08 0.01 -4.40
C ILE A 113 10.12 1.15 -4.41
N ASN A 114 11.38 0.83 -4.12
CA ASN A 114 12.42 1.85 -3.97
C ASN A 114 13.16 2.17 -5.28
N GLY A 115 13.22 1.21 -6.21
CA GLY A 115 13.93 1.36 -7.49
C GLY A 115 13.05 1.18 -8.73
N GLY A 116 11.89 0.53 -8.57
CA GLY A 116 10.97 0.24 -9.66
C GLY A 116 10.00 1.38 -9.99
N ASP A 117 9.34 1.22 -11.12
CA ASP A 117 8.30 2.13 -11.59
C ASP A 117 6.92 1.55 -11.26
N MET A 118 6.01 2.40 -10.79
CA MET A 118 4.63 1.98 -10.54
C MET A 118 3.94 1.68 -11.88
N ALA A 119 3.32 0.50 -11.97
CA ALA A 119 2.59 0.03 -13.15
C ALA A 119 1.08 0.25 -13.00
N VAL A 120 0.33 -0.04 -14.08
CA VAL A 120 -1.13 0.04 -14.06
C VAL A 120 -1.68 -0.88 -12.95
N PRO A 121 -2.53 -0.39 -12.04
CA PRO A 121 -3.11 -1.23 -10.98
C PRO A 121 -3.83 -2.45 -11.53
N PRO A 122 -3.79 -3.60 -10.85
CA PRO A 122 -4.44 -4.81 -11.34
C PRO A 122 -5.97 -4.67 -11.36
N ALA A 123 -6.59 -5.20 -12.40
CA ALA A 123 -8.05 -5.31 -12.47
C ALA A 123 -8.54 -6.39 -11.49
N ILE A 124 -9.32 -5.97 -10.50
CA ILE A 124 -9.99 -6.86 -9.54
C ILE A 124 -11.50 -6.77 -9.73
N GLU A 125 -12.18 -7.92 -9.70
CA GLU A 125 -13.62 -8.05 -9.88
C GLU A 125 -14.23 -8.75 -8.65
N GLY A 126 -15.36 -8.26 -8.15
CA GLY A 126 -16.01 -8.81 -6.96
C GLY A 126 -16.81 -7.76 -6.21
N THR A 127 -17.46 -8.19 -5.12
CA THR A 127 -18.10 -7.26 -4.17
C THR A 127 -17.12 -7.01 -3.02
N ILE A 128 -16.32 -5.96 -3.15
CA ILE A 128 -15.40 -5.53 -2.10
C ILE A 128 -16.13 -4.48 -1.26
N PRO A 129 -16.27 -4.69 0.07
CA PRO A 129 -16.98 -3.74 0.91
C PRO A 129 -16.20 -2.44 1.06
N ASP A 130 -16.93 -1.34 1.26
CA ASP A 130 -16.34 -0.09 1.72
C ASP A 130 -16.18 -0.11 3.24
N ILE A 131 -15.10 0.50 3.72
CA ILE A 131 -14.83 0.75 5.13
C ILE A 131 -14.64 2.25 5.34
N THR A 132 -15.03 2.74 6.51
CA THR A 132 -14.91 4.16 6.86
C THR A 132 -14.15 4.27 8.17
N GLY A 133 -13.11 5.09 8.17
CA GLY A 133 -12.34 5.44 9.36
C GLY A 133 -12.23 6.95 9.51
N ASP A 134 -12.08 7.40 10.74
CA ASP A 134 -11.78 8.79 11.05
C ASP A 134 -10.27 9.07 10.88
N TRP A 135 -9.92 9.68 9.75
CA TRP A 135 -8.54 10.04 9.42
C TRP A 135 -8.06 11.32 10.10
N PHE A 136 -8.83 11.89 11.04
CA PHE A 136 -8.68 13.20 11.70
C PHE A 136 -7.32 13.88 11.53
N TRP A 137 -7.40 15.11 11.04
CA TRP A 137 -6.28 16.02 10.96
C TRP A 137 -6.63 17.33 11.68
N GLY A 138 -5.77 17.71 12.62
CA GLY A 138 -5.98 18.79 13.61
C GLY A 138 -6.40 20.17 13.09
N TYR A 139 -6.37 20.45 11.77
CA TYR A 139 -6.92 21.71 11.23
C TYR A 139 -8.09 21.55 10.23
N HIS A 140 -8.60 20.33 9.99
CA HIS A 140 -9.75 20.06 9.10
C HIS A 140 -10.86 19.33 9.85
N VAL A 141 -11.44 19.99 10.85
CA VAL A 141 -12.51 19.49 11.74
C VAL A 141 -13.81 19.04 11.07
N ASN A 142 -13.97 19.21 9.75
CA ASN A 142 -15.24 18.96 9.05
C ASN A 142 -15.19 17.83 8.00
N GLU A 143 -14.02 17.28 7.67
CA GLU A 143 -13.83 16.29 6.59
C GLU A 143 -12.81 15.23 7.00
N THR A 144 -13.09 14.52 8.09
CA THR A 144 -12.15 13.54 8.67
C THR A 144 -12.54 12.10 8.40
N MET A 145 -13.82 11.83 8.17
CA MET A 145 -14.31 10.51 7.79
C MET A 145 -13.91 10.22 6.35
N VAL A 146 -13.12 9.17 6.14
CA VAL A 146 -12.65 8.74 4.82
C VAL A 146 -13.20 7.35 4.53
N THR A 147 -14.00 7.24 3.48
CA THR A 147 -14.51 5.96 2.98
C THR A 147 -13.60 5.44 1.87
N THR A 148 -13.18 4.19 1.98
CA THR A 148 -12.38 3.50 0.95
C THR A 148 -12.89 2.08 0.74
N SER A 149 -12.55 1.48 -0.40
CA SER A 149 -12.56 0.01 -0.53
C SER A 149 -11.77 -0.63 0.61
N ALA A 150 -12.24 -1.77 1.13
CA ALA A 150 -11.52 -2.57 2.12
C ALA A 150 -10.20 -3.12 1.60
N VAL A 151 -10.13 -3.42 0.29
CA VAL A 151 -8.93 -3.91 -0.37
C VAL A 151 -8.28 -2.79 -1.18
N PHE A 152 -7.02 -2.52 -0.87
CA PHE A 152 -6.14 -1.63 -1.61
C PHE A 152 -5.27 -2.46 -2.56
N SER A 153 -5.04 -1.98 -3.78
CA SER A 153 -4.18 -2.67 -4.74
C SER A 153 -3.29 -1.73 -5.53
N SER A 154 -2.14 -2.24 -5.97
CA SER A 154 -1.23 -1.56 -6.90
C SER A 154 -0.37 -2.57 -7.65
N ALA A 155 0.36 -2.09 -8.65
CA ALA A 155 1.36 -2.86 -9.36
C ALA A 155 2.66 -2.06 -9.44
N TRP A 156 3.80 -2.75 -9.34
CA TRP A 156 5.13 -2.16 -9.43
C TRP A 156 6.04 -3.06 -10.27
N MET A 157 6.87 -2.46 -11.11
CA MET A 157 7.79 -3.16 -12.00
C MET A 157 9.23 -2.80 -11.65
N ASP A 158 10.07 -3.81 -11.43
CA ASP A 158 11.51 -3.58 -11.21
C ASP A 158 12.26 -3.32 -12.52
N ASP A 159 13.55 -3.01 -12.40
CA ASP A 159 14.42 -2.70 -13.55
C ASP A 159 14.69 -3.90 -14.47
N THR A 160 14.39 -5.11 -14.01
CA THR A 160 14.51 -6.36 -14.80
C THR A 160 13.25 -6.65 -15.61
N GLY A 161 12.16 -5.93 -15.36
CA GLY A 161 10.85 -6.17 -15.97
C GLY A 161 10.04 -7.25 -15.25
N ALA A 162 10.44 -7.65 -14.04
CA ALA A 162 9.56 -8.43 -13.18
C ALA A 162 8.50 -7.50 -12.56
N LEU A 163 7.33 -8.06 -12.31
CA LEU A 163 6.16 -7.34 -11.81
C LEU A 163 5.81 -7.85 -10.42
N VAL A 164 5.37 -6.96 -9.54
CA VAL A 164 4.67 -7.32 -8.30
C VAL A 164 3.31 -6.65 -8.28
N LEU A 165 2.29 -7.41 -7.89
CA LEU A 165 0.96 -6.91 -7.57
C LEU A 165 0.78 -6.94 -6.06
N PHE A 166 0.45 -5.81 -5.45
CA PHE A 166 0.14 -5.74 -4.02
C PHE A 166 -1.36 -5.74 -3.78
N PHE A 167 -1.77 -6.40 -2.70
CA PHE A 167 -3.10 -6.34 -2.14
C PHE A 167 -3.00 -6.18 -0.62
N ALA A 168 -3.80 -5.29 -0.04
CA ALA A 168 -3.86 -5.10 1.40
C ALA A 168 -5.32 -4.97 1.83
N ASN A 169 -5.78 -5.87 2.70
CA ASN A 169 -7.11 -5.80 3.28
C ASN A 169 -7.05 -5.07 4.62
N ALA A 170 -7.62 -3.87 4.66
CA ALA A 170 -7.67 -3.03 5.85
C ALA A 170 -8.89 -3.31 6.75
N SER A 171 -9.85 -4.13 6.29
CA SER A 171 -10.99 -4.56 7.11
C SER A 171 -10.62 -5.72 8.04
N ASP A 172 -11.50 -6.02 8.98
CA ASP A 172 -11.46 -7.17 9.89
C ASP A 172 -11.99 -8.46 9.26
N GLU A 173 -12.76 -8.35 8.18
CA GLU A 173 -13.37 -9.48 7.50
C GLU A 173 -12.55 -9.94 6.29
N ALA A 174 -12.60 -11.25 6.02
CA ALA A 174 -12.01 -11.79 4.79
C ALA A 174 -12.77 -11.30 3.55
N VAL A 175 -12.04 -10.96 2.49
CA VAL A 175 -12.60 -10.50 1.21
C VAL A 175 -12.15 -11.43 0.10
N THR A 176 -13.12 -11.94 -0.66
CA THR A 176 -12.88 -12.74 -1.87
C THR A 176 -13.10 -11.90 -3.12
N PHE A 177 -12.15 -11.93 -4.05
CA PHE A 177 -12.25 -11.24 -5.34
C PHE A 177 -11.48 -12.00 -6.44
N ASP A 178 -11.81 -11.74 -7.69
CA ASP A 178 -11.14 -12.29 -8.86
C ASP A 178 -10.10 -11.28 -9.40
N LEU A 179 -8.85 -11.72 -9.49
CA LEU A 179 -7.79 -11.03 -10.21
C LEU A 179 -7.88 -11.37 -11.70
N ASN A 180 -8.22 -10.39 -12.53
CA ASN A 180 -8.26 -10.52 -13.98
C ASN A 180 -6.92 -10.05 -14.57
N PHE A 181 -5.97 -10.96 -14.70
CA PHE A 181 -4.61 -10.61 -15.13
C PHE A 181 -4.47 -10.61 -16.65
N GLN A 182 -4.07 -9.45 -17.20
CA GLN A 182 -3.79 -9.25 -18.62
C GLN A 182 -2.32 -8.86 -18.81
N GLY A 183 -1.43 -9.83 -18.99
CA GLY A 183 0.02 -9.61 -19.05
C GLY A 183 0.48 -8.61 -20.12
N GLY A 184 -0.30 -8.43 -21.19
CA GLY A 184 -0.02 -7.41 -22.21
C GLY A 184 -0.08 -5.96 -21.69
N GLU A 185 -0.83 -5.69 -20.63
CA GLU A 185 -0.86 -4.38 -19.95
C GLU A 185 0.46 -4.07 -19.23
N TYR A 186 1.22 -5.12 -18.93
CA TYR A 186 2.51 -5.08 -18.25
C TYR A 186 3.69 -5.42 -19.19
N GLY A 187 3.46 -5.45 -20.51
CA GLY A 187 4.53 -5.73 -21.48
C GLY A 187 4.92 -7.21 -21.64
N PHE A 188 4.22 -8.15 -21.01
CA PHE A 188 4.42 -9.58 -21.26
C PHE A 188 3.83 -10.01 -22.60
N ALA A 189 4.53 -10.89 -23.33
CA ALA A 189 4.03 -11.39 -24.61
C ALA A 189 2.86 -12.36 -24.40
N VAL A 190 1.88 -12.35 -25.32
CA VAL A 190 0.65 -13.15 -25.21
C VAL A 190 0.93 -14.65 -25.04
N THR A 191 1.98 -15.17 -25.70
CA THR A 191 2.36 -16.58 -25.63
C THR A 191 3.38 -16.89 -24.52
N GLN A 192 3.78 -15.89 -23.74
CA GLN A 192 4.76 -16.05 -22.68
C GLN A 192 4.18 -16.84 -21.50
N LEU A 193 5.00 -17.73 -20.95
CA LEU A 193 4.73 -18.37 -19.67
C LEU A 193 5.30 -17.49 -18.56
N LEU A 194 4.57 -17.37 -17.47
CA LEU A 194 4.93 -16.54 -16.33
C LEU A 194 5.11 -17.43 -15.10
N SER A 195 6.21 -17.23 -14.38
CA SER A 195 6.38 -17.73 -13.02
C SER A 195 5.66 -16.78 -12.07
N ILE A 196 4.70 -17.32 -11.32
CA ILE A 196 3.88 -16.56 -10.38
C ILE A 196 4.19 -17.05 -8.97
N GLN A 197 4.57 -16.15 -8.08
CA GLN A 197 4.82 -16.44 -6.66
C GLN A 197 3.90 -15.59 -5.79
N SER A 198 3.07 -16.24 -4.99
CA SER A 198 2.29 -15.57 -3.95
C SER A 198 3.09 -15.53 -2.65
N ARG A 199 3.15 -14.34 -2.05
CA ARG A 199 3.98 -14.00 -0.89
C ARG A 199 3.18 -13.21 0.14
N ASP A 200 3.46 -13.47 1.41
CA ASP A 200 2.97 -12.71 2.55
C ASP A 200 4.16 -12.22 3.39
N GLU A 201 3.93 -11.82 4.65
CA GLU A 201 4.99 -11.38 5.54
C GLU A 201 6.02 -12.47 5.91
N ASN A 202 5.69 -13.74 5.69
CA ASN A 202 6.53 -14.91 5.95
C ASN A 202 7.29 -15.39 4.69
N GLY A 203 7.07 -14.75 3.54
CA GLY A 203 7.72 -15.04 2.27
C GLY A 203 6.83 -15.82 1.30
N VAL A 204 7.46 -16.61 0.42
CA VAL A 204 6.72 -17.37 -0.62
C VAL A 204 5.99 -18.55 0.00
N PHE A 205 4.67 -18.59 -0.16
CA PHE A 205 3.84 -19.72 0.28
C PHE A 205 3.24 -20.51 -0.89
N HIS A 206 3.21 -19.94 -2.10
CA HIS A 206 2.70 -20.62 -3.29
C HIS A 206 3.43 -20.18 -4.56
N THR A 207 3.71 -21.13 -5.44
CA THR A 207 4.33 -20.90 -6.74
C THR A 207 3.62 -21.70 -7.81
N GLU A 208 3.36 -21.07 -8.95
CA GLU A 208 2.76 -21.70 -10.12
C GLU A 208 3.31 -21.12 -11.42
N THR A 209 2.96 -21.75 -12.54
CA THR A 209 3.29 -21.26 -13.88
C THR A 209 2.01 -21.17 -14.68
N LEU A 210 1.67 -19.96 -15.13
CA LEU A 210 0.48 -19.71 -15.94
C LEU A 210 0.88 -19.04 -17.27
N GLY A 211 -0.06 -18.99 -18.21
CA GLY A 211 0.10 -18.13 -19.39
C GLY A 211 -0.02 -16.66 -19.02
N SER A 212 0.32 -15.77 -19.95
CA SER A 212 0.22 -14.31 -19.76
C SER A 212 -1.19 -13.75 -19.55
N ARG A 213 -2.23 -14.60 -19.55
CA ARG A 213 -3.62 -14.23 -19.27
C ARG A 213 -4.27 -15.29 -18.39
N PHE A 214 -4.85 -14.86 -17.28
CA PHE A 214 -5.55 -15.75 -16.37
C PHE A 214 -6.53 -14.97 -15.49
N VAL A 215 -7.50 -15.69 -14.94
CA VAL A 215 -8.34 -15.21 -13.84
C VAL A 215 -8.00 -16.06 -12.63
N LYS A 216 -7.74 -15.42 -11.49
CA LYS A 216 -7.42 -16.08 -10.23
C LYS A 216 -8.29 -15.53 -9.11
N THR A 217 -9.09 -16.39 -8.50
CA THR A 217 -9.81 -16.05 -7.27
C THR A 217 -8.82 -15.97 -6.11
N ILE A 218 -8.89 -14.87 -5.37
CA ILE A 218 -8.07 -14.59 -4.19
C ILE A 218 -9.01 -14.47 -3.00
N ASP A 219 -8.77 -15.29 -1.99
CA ASP A 219 -9.35 -15.16 -0.66
C ASP A 219 -8.31 -14.45 0.22
N LEU A 220 -8.56 -13.18 0.56
CA LEU A 220 -7.65 -12.36 1.35
C LEU A 220 -8.24 -12.15 2.74
N ASP A 221 -7.61 -12.72 3.76
CA ASP A 221 -8.04 -12.60 5.16
C ASP A 221 -8.14 -11.12 5.59
N GLY A 222 -8.95 -10.83 6.60
CA GLY A 222 -8.94 -9.53 7.26
C GLY A 222 -7.55 -9.20 7.79
N GLU A 223 -7.18 -7.92 7.81
CA GLU A 223 -5.90 -7.46 8.40
C GLU A 223 -4.68 -8.20 7.84
N SER A 224 -4.68 -8.42 6.52
CA SER A 224 -3.65 -9.17 5.82
C SER A 224 -3.15 -8.44 4.57
N VAL A 225 -1.95 -8.84 4.14
CA VAL A 225 -1.29 -8.32 2.95
C VAL A 225 -0.83 -9.47 2.08
N LEU A 226 -0.85 -9.25 0.76
CA LEU A 226 -0.45 -10.23 -0.24
C LEU A 226 0.35 -9.52 -1.33
N ALA A 227 1.47 -10.10 -1.71
CA ALA A 227 2.17 -9.77 -2.95
C ALA A 227 2.11 -10.95 -3.92
N ILE A 228 1.85 -10.66 -5.19
CA ILE A 228 1.99 -11.63 -6.28
C ILE A 228 3.12 -11.16 -7.18
N GLN A 229 4.28 -11.82 -7.07
CA GLN A 229 5.44 -11.59 -7.93
C GLN A 229 5.29 -12.40 -9.22
N ILE A 230 5.53 -11.77 -10.36
CA ILE A 230 5.31 -12.30 -11.70
C ILE A 230 6.56 -12.04 -12.54
N VAL A 231 7.17 -13.11 -13.04
CA VAL A 231 8.39 -13.06 -13.85
C VAL A 231 8.18 -13.82 -15.15
N GLY A 232 8.63 -13.24 -16.26
CA GLY A 232 8.61 -13.90 -17.56
C GLY A 232 9.62 -15.05 -17.66
N LEU A 233 9.19 -16.19 -18.22
CA LEU A 233 10.04 -17.35 -18.50
C LEU A 233 10.53 -17.37 -19.96
#